data_AF-A0A804JWU2-F1
#
_entry.id   AF-A0A804JWU2-F1
#
_cell.length_a   1.000
_cell.length_b   1.000
_cell.length_c   1.000
_cell.angle_alpha   90.00
_cell.angle_beta   90.00
_cell.angle_gamma   90.00
#
_symmetry.space_group_name_H-M   'P 1'
#
loop_
_entity.id
_entity.type
_entity.pdbx_description
1 polymer ?
#
loop_
_entity_poly.entity_id
_entity_poly.type
_entity_poly.pdbx_seq_one_letter_code
_entity_poly.pdbx_strand_id
1 'polypeptide(L)'
;MSNLRAQAVREPDSANLPIAVAAPESETGAVEHHIEPKPAQECSSTSNGSGLSLGCSVEKPTKNKIEVCMGGKCRRSGGPELMQELSRKIGVEGAVVGCKCMGKCRDGPNVRVLNQSNGNASVPKNPLCLGVSIDDVGAIVANFLGEKDSSCLMAVYN
;
A
#
# COMPACT_ATOMS: atom_id res chain seq x y z
N MET A 1 -14.72 -47.58 -47.29
CA MET A 1 -13.52 -46.72 -47.33
C MET A 1 -14.01 -45.30 -47.63
N SER A 2 -14.32 -44.55 -46.58
CA SER A 2 -14.98 -43.25 -46.65
C SER A 2 -13.92 -42.15 -46.69
N ASN A 3 -13.82 -41.40 -47.78
CA ASN A 3 -12.97 -40.20 -47.85
C ASN A 3 -13.85 -38.96 -48.00
N LEU A 4 -13.97 -38.23 -46.89
CA LEU A 4 -14.67 -36.96 -46.75
C LEU A 4 -13.77 -35.84 -47.28
N ARG A 5 -14.26 -35.06 -48.24
CA ARG A 5 -13.63 -33.82 -48.73
C ARG A 5 -13.59 -32.80 -47.60
N ALA A 6 -12.39 -32.40 -47.16
CA ALA A 6 -12.19 -31.25 -46.29
C ALA A 6 -12.38 -29.94 -47.09
N GLN A 7 -13.26 -29.06 -46.62
CA GLN A 7 -13.33 -27.66 -47.02
C GLN A 7 -12.40 -26.86 -46.11
N ALA A 8 -11.34 -26.27 -46.66
CA ALA A 8 -10.54 -25.27 -45.98
C ALA A 8 -11.19 -23.89 -46.21
N VAL A 9 -11.60 -23.27 -45.10
CA VAL A 9 -12.25 -21.96 -45.07
C VAL A 9 -11.15 -20.89 -45.12
N ARG A 10 -11.48 -19.78 -45.79
CA ARG A 10 -10.61 -18.65 -46.12
C ARG A 10 -10.14 -17.89 -44.87
N GLU A 11 -8.84 -17.57 -44.84
CA GLU A 11 -8.21 -16.56 -43.99
C GLU A 11 -8.81 -15.16 -44.26
N PRO A 12 -9.00 -14.32 -43.23
CA PRO A 12 -8.85 -12.89 -43.38
C PRO A 12 -7.55 -12.40 -42.73
N ASP A 13 -6.70 -11.91 -43.63
CA ASP A 13 -5.47 -11.17 -43.42
C ASP A 13 -5.71 -9.83 -42.69
N SER A 14 -4.81 -9.53 -41.75
CA SER A 14 -4.12 -8.25 -41.56
C SER A 14 -4.91 -6.92 -41.57
N ALA A 15 -4.93 -6.27 -40.40
CA ALA A 15 -4.74 -4.82 -40.22
C ALA A 15 -4.57 -4.56 -38.71
N ASN A 16 -3.35 -4.60 -38.16
CA ASN A 16 -2.49 -3.43 -37.92
C ASN A 16 -3.23 -2.08 -37.94
N LEU A 17 -3.37 -1.46 -36.77
CA LEU A 17 -3.14 -0.02 -36.60
C LEU A 17 -2.76 0.31 -35.14
N PRO A 18 -1.72 1.13 -34.91
CA PRO A 18 -1.24 1.52 -33.59
C PRO A 18 -1.60 2.98 -33.23
N ILE A 19 -1.24 3.36 -32.00
CA ILE A 19 -0.98 4.72 -31.46
C ILE A 19 -2.19 5.52 -30.97
N ALA A 20 -2.17 5.85 -29.68
CA ALA A 20 -2.09 7.25 -29.22
C ALA A 20 -1.76 7.29 -27.72
N VAL A 21 -0.52 7.67 -27.42
CA VAL A 21 -0.03 8.05 -26.10
C VAL A 21 -0.42 9.52 -25.93
N ALA A 22 -1.36 9.82 -25.03
CA ALA A 22 -1.66 11.20 -24.66
C ALA A 22 -0.91 11.52 -23.36
N ALA A 23 0.19 12.26 -23.50
CA ALA A 23 0.80 13.00 -22.42
C ALA A 23 -0.10 14.19 -22.02
N PRO A 24 -0.19 14.54 -20.72
CA PRO A 24 -0.70 15.85 -20.35
C PRO A 24 0.41 16.90 -20.48
N GLU A 25 0.18 17.85 -21.37
CA GLU A 25 0.96 19.07 -21.57
C GLU A 25 0.88 19.98 -20.33
N SER A 26 1.96 20.74 -20.15
CA SER A 26 2.27 21.57 -19.01
C SER A 26 2.43 23.02 -19.44
N GLU A 27 1.62 23.94 -18.94
CA GLU A 27 1.89 25.39 -18.78
C GLU A 27 0.57 26.04 -18.31
N THR A 28 0.50 27.01 -17.40
CA THR A 28 1.23 28.29 -17.30
C THR A 28 1.09 28.84 -15.88
N GLY A 29 2.00 29.72 -15.46
CA GLY A 29 1.64 30.77 -14.48
C GLY A 29 2.73 31.15 -13.49
N ALA A 30 3.71 31.92 -13.95
CA ALA A 30 4.57 32.70 -13.08
C ALA A 30 3.77 33.81 -12.40
N VAL A 31 3.84 33.91 -11.07
CA VAL A 31 3.79 35.19 -10.34
C VAL A 31 4.77 35.14 -9.18
N GLU A 32 5.78 36.00 -9.29
CA GLU A 32 6.71 36.36 -8.23
C GLU A 32 5.97 37.17 -7.16
N HIS A 33 6.09 36.79 -5.89
CA HIS A 33 5.97 37.73 -4.79
C HIS A 33 7.00 37.38 -3.72
N HIS A 34 8.08 38.15 -3.74
CA HIS A 34 9.07 38.28 -2.70
C HIS A 34 8.44 38.85 -1.43
N ILE A 35 8.33 38.07 -0.34
CA ILE A 35 8.44 38.57 1.04
C ILE A 35 9.13 37.51 1.90
N GLU A 36 10.40 37.75 2.24
CA GLU A 36 11.04 37.16 3.42
C GLU A 36 10.42 37.77 4.69
N PRO A 37 10.02 36.96 5.69
CA PRO A 37 10.73 37.05 6.97
C PRO A 37 10.89 35.70 7.67
N LYS A 38 12.06 35.54 8.31
CA LYS A 38 12.40 34.49 9.30
C LYS A 38 12.00 34.99 10.72
N PRO A 39 12.20 34.19 11.79
CA PRO A 39 11.41 33.07 12.33
C PRO A 39 10.68 33.43 13.66
N ALA A 40 9.84 32.50 14.18
CA ALA A 40 9.76 32.05 15.60
C ALA A 40 8.32 31.71 16.05
N GLN A 41 8.22 30.64 16.86
CA GLN A 41 7.17 30.33 17.87
C GLN A 41 5.72 30.17 17.36
N GLU A 42 4.79 29.50 18.00
CA GLU A 42 4.64 28.43 19.00
C GLU A 42 3.14 28.05 18.88
N CYS A 43 2.77 26.82 19.25
CA CYS A 43 1.44 26.24 19.08
C CYS A 43 0.30 26.95 19.85
N SER A 44 -0.92 26.99 19.27
CA SER A 44 -2.20 26.85 20.01
C SER A 44 -3.40 26.60 19.08
N SER A 45 -4.20 25.62 19.47
CA SER A 45 -5.40 25.11 18.82
C SER A 45 -6.57 26.10 18.82
N THR A 46 -7.40 26.11 17.77
CA THR A 46 -8.88 26.13 17.82
C THR A 46 -9.40 26.03 16.38
N SER A 47 -10.08 24.95 16.03
CA SER A 47 -10.90 24.87 14.81
C SER A 47 -12.25 24.29 15.17
N ASN A 48 -13.23 25.18 15.37
CA ASN A 48 -14.64 24.82 15.29
C ASN A 48 -15.09 25.10 13.86
N GLY A 49 -15.47 24.05 13.14
CA GLY A 49 -15.98 24.14 11.78
C GLY A 49 -16.88 22.94 11.52
N SER A 50 -18.14 23.07 11.92
CA SER A 50 -19.22 22.13 11.60
C SER A 50 -19.51 22.17 10.10
N GLY A 51 -19.43 21.02 9.44
CA GLY A 51 -19.80 20.86 8.03
C GLY A 51 -20.25 19.42 7.77
N LEU A 52 -21.48 19.27 7.29
CA LEU A 52 -22.25 18.03 7.29
C LEU A 52 -21.80 17.04 6.20
N SER A 53 -21.67 15.78 6.64
CA SER A 53 -21.98 14.50 5.97
C SER A 53 -21.92 14.43 4.43
N LEU A 54 -20.84 13.82 3.93
CA LEU A 54 -20.96 12.83 2.85
C LEU A 54 -20.47 11.49 3.41
N GLY A 55 -21.41 10.60 3.68
CA GLY A 55 -21.08 9.22 4.04
C GLY A 55 -20.40 8.52 2.87
N CYS A 56 -19.31 7.81 3.16
CA CYS A 56 -18.93 6.65 2.38
C CYS A 56 -18.41 5.58 3.33
N SER A 57 -19.07 4.43 3.26
CA SER A 57 -18.75 3.15 3.91
C SER A 57 -18.76 3.19 5.45
N VAL A 58 -19.83 2.66 6.05
CA VAL A 58 -19.68 1.98 7.35
C VAL A 58 -18.85 0.74 7.07
N GLU A 59 -17.53 0.96 7.02
CA GLU A 59 -16.57 -0.12 7.03
C GLU A 59 -16.77 -0.75 8.41
N LYS A 60 -17.32 -1.98 8.45
CA LYS A 60 -17.18 -2.81 9.65
C LYS A 60 -15.73 -2.65 10.10
N PRO A 61 -15.42 -2.40 11.38
CA PRO A 61 -14.04 -2.27 11.80
C PRO A 61 -13.32 -3.53 11.35
N THR A 62 -12.50 -3.41 10.30
CA THR A 62 -11.67 -4.50 9.83
C THR A 62 -10.68 -4.66 10.96
N LYS A 63 -10.95 -5.65 11.79
CA LYS A 63 -10.19 -5.94 13.00
C LYS A 63 -8.72 -6.23 12.69
N ASN A 64 -8.40 -6.50 11.43
CA ASN A 64 -7.08 -6.72 10.90
C ASN A 64 -6.60 -5.51 10.09
N LYS A 65 -5.38 -5.05 10.38
CA LYS A 65 -4.74 -3.95 9.62
C LYS A 65 -3.23 -4.11 9.59
N ILE A 66 -2.60 -3.55 8.57
CA ILE A 66 -1.15 -3.42 8.46
C ILE A 66 -0.77 -1.97 8.70
N GLU A 67 0.19 -1.74 9.59
CA GLU A 67 0.73 -0.41 9.89
C GLU A 67 2.14 -0.28 9.33
N VAL A 68 2.37 0.71 8.48
CA VAL A 68 3.69 1.03 7.93
C VAL A 68 4.25 2.26 8.65
N CYS A 69 5.47 2.14 9.16
CA CYS A 69 6.13 3.23 9.87
C CYS A 69 6.45 4.40 8.91
N MET A 70 5.91 5.58 9.19
CA MET A 70 6.15 6.82 8.43
C MET A 70 7.16 7.76 9.10
N GLY A 71 7.92 7.24 10.08
CA GLY A 71 9.01 7.98 10.74
C GLY A 71 10.11 8.37 9.76
N GLY A 72 10.90 9.40 10.08
CA GLY A 72 11.83 10.02 9.11
C GLY A 72 12.80 9.07 8.40
N LYS A 73 13.30 8.01 9.06
CA LYS A 73 14.12 6.98 8.40
C LYS A 73 13.30 6.09 7.47
N CYS A 74 12.27 5.42 7.98
CA CYS A 74 11.41 4.56 7.17
C CYS A 74 10.75 5.30 6.00
N ARG A 75 10.37 6.57 6.18
CA ARG A 75 9.81 7.40 5.11
C ARG A 75 10.80 7.65 3.98
N ARG A 76 12.08 7.89 4.29
CA ARG A 76 13.14 8.11 3.30
C ARG A 76 13.64 6.81 2.65
N SER A 77 13.45 5.67 3.30
CA SER A 77 13.90 4.37 2.82
C SER A 77 12.80 3.55 2.10
N GLY A 78 11.75 4.21 1.61
CA GLY A 78 10.72 3.55 0.80
C GLY A 78 9.40 3.23 1.51
N GLY A 79 9.14 3.81 2.68
CA GLY A 79 7.90 3.58 3.43
C GLY A 79 6.62 3.88 2.64
N PRO A 80 6.49 5.03 1.96
CA PRO A 80 5.32 5.33 1.12
C PRO A 80 5.10 4.33 -0.02
N GLU A 81 6.16 3.95 -0.72
CA GLU A 81 6.15 2.99 -1.83
C GLU A 81 5.73 1.61 -1.35
N LEU A 82 6.27 1.18 -0.21
CA LEU A 82 5.89 -0.06 0.44
C LEU A 82 4.42 -0.08 0.85
N MET A 83 3.91 1.05 1.37
CA MET A 83 2.49 1.18 1.70
C MET A 83 1.60 1.05 0.47
N GLN A 84 1.97 1.68 -0.64
CA GLN A 84 1.24 1.57 -1.90
C GLN A 84 1.20 0.13 -2.42
N GLU A 85 2.32 -0.59 -2.35
CA GLU A 85 2.41 -2.00 -2.73
C GLU A 85 1.50 -2.88 -1.87
N LEU A 86 1.57 -2.71 -0.55
CA LEU A 86 0.74 -3.43 0.40
C LEU A 86 -0.75 -3.18 0.14
N SER A 87 -1.15 -1.91 -0.02
CA SER A 87 -2.54 -1.55 -0.32
C SER A 87 -3.01 -2.19 -1.63
N ARG A 88 -2.15 -2.21 -2.65
CA ARG A 88 -2.48 -2.81 -3.95
C ARG A 88 -2.68 -4.33 -3.86
N LYS A 89 -1.83 -5.03 -3.10
CA LYS A 89 -1.92 -6.49 -2.96
C LYS A 89 -3.02 -6.95 -2.01
N ILE A 90 -3.31 -6.20 -0.94
CA ILE A 90 -4.36 -6.53 0.02
C ILE A 90 -5.74 -6.22 -0.55
N GLY A 91 -5.87 -5.16 -1.34
CA GLY A 91 -7.15 -4.75 -1.90
C GLY A 91 -8.16 -4.42 -0.79
N VAL A 92 -9.33 -5.05 -0.83
CA VAL A 92 -10.45 -4.79 0.10
C VAL A 92 -10.41 -5.66 1.36
N GLU A 93 -9.50 -6.64 1.44
CA GLU A 93 -9.45 -7.63 2.52
C GLU A 93 -8.90 -7.06 3.85
N GLY A 94 -8.27 -5.90 3.81
CA GLY A 94 -7.78 -5.25 5.02
C GLY A 94 -7.26 -3.83 4.81
N ALA A 95 -7.10 -3.12 5.92
CA ALA A 95 -6.62 -1.76 5.90
C ALA A 95 -5.09 -1.70 5.98
N VAL A 96 -4.47 -0.86 5.16
CA VAL A 96 -3.07 -0.47 5.29
C VAL A 96 -3.02 0.99 5.70
N VAL A 97 -2.33 1.30 6.80
CA VAL A 97 -2.27 2.65 7.34
C VAL A 97 -0.84 3.07 7.68
N GLY A 98 -0.56 4.37 7.55
CA GLY A 98 0.67 4.97 8.06
C GLY A 98 0.58 5.18 9.57
N CYS A 99 1.68 4.91 10.28
CA CYS A 99 1.78 5.22 11.69
C CYS A 99 3.02 6.09 12.01
N LYS A 100 3.07 6.59 13.25
CA LYS A 100 4.25 7.28 13.78
C LYS A 100 5.46 6.34 13.87
N CYS A 101 6.62 6.92 14.16
CA CYS A 101 7.86 6.18 14.35
C CYS A 101 7.70 5.03 15.37
N MET A 102 8.17 3.83 15.01
CA MET A 102 8.12 2.64 15.86
C MET A 102 9.40 2.43 16.71
N GLY A 103 10.33 3.39 16.72
CA GLY A 103 11.57 3.33 17.50
C GLY A 103 12.68 2.43 16.90
N LYS A 104 12.35 1.40 16.12
CA LYS A 104 13.29 0.43 15.54
C LYS A 104 13.69 0.73 14.08
N CYS A 105 13.91 1.99 13.72
CA CYS A 105 14.06 2.40 12.30
C CYS A 105 15.51 2.38 11.78
N ARG A 106 16.41 1.58 12.38
CA ARG A 106 17.80 1.48 11.88
C ARG A 106 17.82 0.85 10.50
N ASP A 107 17.08 -0.23 10.37
CA ASP A 107 17.01 -1.07 9.19
C ASP A 107 15.61 -0.91 8.55
N GLY A 108 14.99 0.27 8.53
CA GLY A 108 13.61 0.43 8.02
C GLY A 108 13.50 0.28 6.48
N PRO A 109 12.30 0.09 5.91
CA PRO A 109 10.98 0.32 6.51
C PRO A 109 10.49 -0.73 7.51
N ASN A 110 9.65 -0.30 8.45
CA ASN A 110 9.09 -1.18 9.48
C ASN A 110 7.59 -1.37 9.26
N VAL A 111 7.12 -2.60 9.41
CA VAL A 111 5.72 -2.99 9.21
C VAL A 111 5.22 -3.76 10.41
N ARG A 112 4.07 -3.37 10.97
CA ARG A 112 3.38 -4.10 12.02
C ARG A 112 2.09 -4.69 11.46
N VAL A 113 1.95 -6.00 11.60
CA VAL A 113 0.74 -6.70 11.17
C VAL A 113 -0.15 -6.89 12.39
N LEU A 114 -1.37 -6.35 12.38
CA LEU A 114 -2.34 -6.56 13.45
C LEU A 114 -3.39 -7.55 12.95
N ASN A 115 -3.44 -8.72 13.58
CA ASN A 115 -4.44 -9.74 13.27
C ASN A 115 -5.20 -10.12 14.54
N GLN A 116 -6.47 -9.71 14.63
CA GLN A 116 -7.34 -9.97 15.77
C GLN A 116 -8.05 -11.33 15.67
N SER A 117 -7.85 -12.09 14.59
CA SER A 117 -8.56 -13.35 14.34
C SER A 117 -7.92 -14.58 15.02
N ASN A 118 -6.69 -14.48 15.53
CA ASN A 118 -6.02 -15.64 16.10
C ASN A 118 -6.30 -15.76 17.61
N GLY A 119 -7.37 -16.50 17.94
CA GLY A 119 -7.59 -17.08 19.27
C GLY A 119 -6.58 -18.16 19.66
N ASN A 120 -5.46 -18.31 18.92
CA ASN A 120 -4.37 -19.20 19.32
C ASN A 120 -3.33 -18.41 20.14
N ALA A 121 -2.98 -18.92 21.31
CA ALA A 121 -2.10 -18.23 22.26
C ALA A 121 -0.61 -18.23 21.84
N SER A 122 -0.27 -18.82 20.67
CA SER A 122 1.11 -19.13 20.30
C SER A 122 1.76 -18.14 19.33
N VAL A 123 0.99 -17.28 18.64
CA VAL A 123 1.54 -16.28 17.71
C VAL A 123 1.54 -14.92 18.38
N PRO A 124 2.66 -14.15 18.34
CA PRO A 124 2.67 -12.78 18.82
C PRO A 124 1.51 -12.01 18.19
N LYS A 125 0.64 -11.43 19.00
CA LYS A 125 -0.62 -10.83 18.54
C LYS A 125 -0.44 -9.79 17.43
N ASN A 126 0.75 -9.14 17.37
CA ASN A 126 1.08 -8.18 16.33
C ASN A 126 2.60 -8.20 16.01
N PRO A 127 3.10 -9.04 15.08
CA PRO A 127 4.52 -9.07 14.75
C PRO A 127 4.98 -7.75 14.11
N LEU A 128 6.22 -7.37 14.41
CA LEU A 128 6.90 -6.21 13.83
C LEU A 128 8.02 -6.69 12.90
N CYS A 129 7.83 -6.50 11.60
CA CYS A 129 8.82 -6.74 10.56
C CYS A 129 9.74 -5.50 10.42
N LEU A 130 11.04 -5.72 10.40
CA LEU A 130 12.06 -4.68 10.17
C LEU A 130 12.68 -4.93 8.79
N GLY A 131 13.08 -3.87 8.09
CA GLY A 131 13.80 -3.99 6.81
C GLY A 131 12.97 -4.53 5.68
N VAL A 132 11.67 -4.25 5.69
CA VAL A 132 10.75 -4.80 4.71
C VAL A 132 11.03 -4.20 3.34
N SER A 133 11.39 -5.07 2.41
CA SER A 133 11.55 -4.77 0.99
C SER A 133 10.26 -5.06 0.21
N ILE A 134 10.23 -4.70 -1.07
CA ILE A 134 9.09 -5.02 -1.96
C ILE A 134 8.95 -6.54 -2.15
N ASP A 135 10.05 -7.28 -2.14
CA ASP A 135 10.06 -8.74 -2.30
C ASP A 135 9.35 -9.44 -1.13
N ASP A 136 9.45 -8.88 0.08
CA ASP A 136 8.82 -9.42 1.29
C ASP A 136 7.29 -9.24 1.30
N VAL A 137 6.75 -8.33 0.49
CA VAL A 137 5.32 -7.96 0.53
C VAL A 137 4.42 -9.16 0.22
N GLY A 138 4.82 -10.04 -0.69
CA GLY A 138 4.04 -11.25 -1.00
C GLY A 138 3.83 -12.13 0.23
N ALA A 139 4.90 -12.40 0.98
CA ALA A 139 4.85 -13.22 2.19
C ALA A 139 4.05 -12.54 3.32
N ILE A 140 4.20 -11.23 3.49
CA ILE A 140 3.45 -10.45 4.48
C ILE A 140 1.95 -10.51 4.20
N VAL A 141 1.54 -10.37 2.94
CA VAL A 141 0.12 -10.40 2.54
C VAL A 141 -0.45 -11.81 2.71
N ALA A 142 0.24 -12.85 2.27
CA ALA A 142 -0.21 -14.24 2.45
C ALA A 142 -0.44 -14.56 3.94
N ASN A 143 0.50 -14.18 4.81
CA ASN A 143 0.37 -14.36 6.25
C ASN A 143 -0.75 -13.49 6.87
N PHE A 144 -0.97 -12.29 6.35
CA PHE A 144 -2.05 -11.40 6.79
C PHE A 144 -3.44 -11.97 6.46
N LEU A 145 -3.62 -12.51 5.25
CA LEU A 145 -4.86 -13.14 4.79
C LEU A 145 -5.08 -14.53 5.41
N GLY A 146 -4.04 -15.13 5.98
CA GLY A 146 -4.11 -16.43 6.64
C GLY A 146 -4.04 -17.61 5.70
N GLU A 147 -3.42 -17.45 4.51
CA GLU A 147 -2.98 -18.56 3.68
C GLU A 147 -1.93 -19.35 4.47
N LYS A 148 -2.39 -20.40 5.14
CA LYS A 148 -1.55 -21.31 5.91
C LYS A 148 -0.75 -22.16 4.93
N ASP A 149 0.53 -21.85 4.79
CA ASP A 149 1.56 -22.87 4.84
C ASP A 149 2.64 -22.45 5.85
N SER A 150 2.71 -23.22 6.92
CA SER A 150 3.57 -23.03 8.08
C SER A 150 5.04 -23.01 7.69
N SER A 151 5.64 -21.85 7.40
CA SER A 151 7.08 -21.54 7.62
C SER A 151 7.48 -20.19 7.01
N CYS A 152 7.05 -19.07 7.59
CA CYS A 152 7.83 -17.84 7.45
C CYS A 152 8.44 -17.51 8.81
N LEU A 153 9.75 -17.75 8.89
CA LEU A 153 10.63 -17.52 10.02
C LEU A 153 10.65 -16.02 10.34
N MET A 154 9.66 -15.55 11.09
CA MET A 154 9.70 -14.21 11.65
C MET A 154 10.79 -14.21 12.72
N ALA A 155 11.97 -13.69 12.37
CA ALA A 155 13.02 -13.40 13.33
C ALA A 155 12.50 -12.35 14.32
N VAL A 156 11.94 -12.83 15.43
CA VAL A 156 11.59 -12.02 16.59
C VAL A 156 12.90 -11.64 17.27
N TYR A 157 13.48 -10.50 16.89
CA TYR A 157 14.54 -9.89 17.68
C TYR A 157 13.92 -9.29 18.95
N ASN A 158 14.06 -10.07 20.05
CA ASN A 158 13.86 -9.60 21.43
C ASN A 158 14.89 -8.52 21.75
#